data_AF-A0A4U0RLL4-F1
#
_entry.id   AF-A0A4U0RLL4-F1
#
_cell.length_a   1.000
_cell.length_b   1.000
_cell.length_c   1.000
_cell.angle_alpha   90.00
_cell.angle_beta   90.00
_cell.angle_gamma   90.00
#
_symmetry.space_group_name_H-M   'P 1'
#
loop_
_entity.id
_entity.type
_entity.pdbx_description
1 polymer ?
#
loop_
_entity_poly.entity_id
_entity_poly.type
_entity_poly.pdbx_seq_one_letter_code
_entity_poly.pdbx_strand_id
1 'polypeptide(L)'
;MAKKWEADPAASFARRLGKSSHELGQTSGNASCPDVWELDNGDVAVIGADLTTSYEGRLPDGVSVDPGERLVIIPRATILAAKADIPDA
;
A
#
# COMPACT_ATOMS: atom_id res chain seq x y z
N MET A 1 -23.04 12.36 -13.41
CA MET A 1 -22.19 12.21 -12.21
C MET A 1 -20.93 11.52 -12.65
N ALA A 2 -19.75 12.07 -12.33
CA ALA A 2 -18.49 11.37 -12.62
C ALA A 2 -18.51 10.03 -11.87
N LYS A 3 -18.09 8.96 -12.54
CA LYS A 3 -17.96 7.65 -11.92
C LYS A 3 -16.98 7.81 -10.74
N LYS A 4 -17.34 7.33 -9.54
CA LYS A 4 -16.37 7.24 -8.43
C LYS A 4 -15.20 6.36 -8.89
N TRP A 5 -13.98 6.71 -8.51
CA TRP A 5 -12.83 5.86 -8.78
C TRP A 5 -13.04 4.49 -8.11
N GLU A 6 -12.68 3.43 -8.82
CA GLU A 6 -12.75 2.04 -8.38
C GLU A 6 -11.47 1.36 -8.85
N ALA A 7 -10.80 0.60 -7.98
CA ALA A 7 -9.62 -0.16 -8.36
C ALA A 7 -9.97 -1.20 -9.45
N ASP A 8 -9.15 -1.27 -10.49
CA ASP A 8 -9.32 -2.27 -11.56
C ASP A 8 -8.68 -3.60 -11.14
N PRO A 9 -9.46 -4.67 -10.88
CA PRO A 9 -8.92 -5.98 -10.49
C PRO A 9 -8.15 -6.68 -11.63
N ALA A 10 -8.24 -6.17 -12.87
CA ALA A 10 -7.49 -6.69 -14.01
C ALA A 10 -6.12 -6.04 -14.20
N ALA A 11 -5.79 -4.98 -13.45
CA ALA A 11 -4.51 -4.31 -13.53
C ALA A 11 -3.36 -5.24 -13.08
N SER A 12 -2.24 -5.19 -13.80
CA SER A 12 -1.06 -6.01 -13.50
C SER A 12 0.01 -5.22 -12.74
N PHE A 13 0.82 -5.92 -11.95
CA PHE A 13 1.99 -5.33 -11.28
C PHE A 13 3.04 -4.92 -12.32
N ALA A 14 3.34 -3.62 -12.43
CA ALA A 14 4.31 -3.09 -13.39
C ALA A 14 5.72 -3.02 -12.82
N ARG A 15 5.91 -2.29 -11.71
CA ARG A 15 7.21 -2.14 -11.05
C ARG A 15 7.09 -1.91 -9.55
N ARG A 16 8.10 -2.34 -8.80
CA ARG A 16 8.24 -2.04 -7.37
C ARG A 16 8.63 -0.57 -7.19
N LEU A 17 8.05 0.07 -6.19
CA LEU A 17 8.47 1.39 -5.73
C LEU A 17 9.37 1.22 -4.50
N GLY A 18 10.64 1.60 -4.64
CA GLY A 18 11.65 1.49 -3.61
C GLY A 18 12.30 0.11 -3.53
N LYS A 19 12.72 -0.25 -2.32
CA LYS A 19 13.45 -1.49 -2.02
C LYS A 19 12.52 -2.59 -1.54
N SER A 20 12.92 -3.84 -1.75
CA SER A 20 12.22 -4.99 -1.19
C SER A 20 12.32 -5.04 0.34
N SER A 21 11.36 -5.73 0.97
CA SER A 21 11.40 -5.96 2.42
C SER A 21 12.66 -6.67 2.90
N HIS A 22 13.25 -7.53 2.06
CA HIS A 22 14.52 -8.18 2.36
C HIS A 22 15.69 -7.18 2.36
N GLU A 23 15.77 -6.30 1.36
CA GLU A 23 16.78 -5.23 1.32
C GLU A 23 16.63 -4.21 2.46
N LEU A 24 15.42 -4.07 3.01
CA LEU A 24 15.13 -3.22 4.17
C LEU A 24 15.23 -3.96 5.51
N GLY A 25 15.53 -5.27 5.52
CA GLY A 25 15.59 -6.09 6.72
C GLY A 25 14.28 -6.16 7.52
N GLN A 26 13.13 -6.01 6.85
CA GLN A 26 11.80 -5.99 7.48
C GLN A 26 11.11 -7.36 7.54
N THR A 27 11.79 -8.40 7.06
CA THR A 27 11.24 -9.75 6.96
C THR A 27 12.33 -10.78 7.26
N SER A 28 11.91 -11.94 7.77
CA SER A 28 12.77 -13.10 8.02
C SER A 28 12.38 -14.25 7.09
N GLY A 29 13.36 -14.90 6.48
CA GLY A 29 13.12 -16.04 5.58
C GLY A 29 12.64 -15.61 4.19
N ASN A 30 11.71 -16.39 3.60
CA ASN A 30 11.24 -16.20 2.22
C ASN A 30 10.03 -15.25 2.08
N ALA A 31 9.60 -14.59 3.17
CA ALA A 31 8.47 -13.68 3.11
C ALA A 31 8.88 -12.34 2.47
N SER A 32 8.11 -11.86 1.49
CA SER A 32 8.44 -10.66 0.70
C SER A 32 7.66 -9.41 1.08
N CYS A 33 6.70 -9.51 2.01
CA CYS A 33 5.92 -8.38 2.52
C CYS A 33 6.60 -7.74 3.73
N PRO A 34 6.40 -6.45 3.98
CA PRO A 34 5.58 -5.45 3.26
C PRO A 34 6.12 -5.00 1.89
N ASP A 35 5.28 -4.40 1.04
CA ASP A 35 5.67 -3.99 -0.31
C ASP A 35 4.83 -2.84 -0.89
N VAL A 36 5.38 -2.10 -1.85
CA VAL A 36 4.69 -1.04 -2.60
C VAL A 36 4.99 -1.19 -4.08
N TRP A 37 3.95 -1.22 -4.91
CA TRP A 37 4.06 -1.42 -6.35
C TRP A 37 3.20 -0.43 -7.13
N GLU A 38 3.72 0.01 -8.26
CA GLU A 38 2.96 0.67 -9.31
C GLU A 38 2.34 -0.40 -10.22
N LEU A 39 1.06 -0.24 -10.53
CA LEU A 39 0.32 -1.08 -11.45
C LEU A 39 0.40 -0.51 -12.88
N ASP A 40 0.12 -1.33 -13.88
CA ASP A 40 0.19 -0.96 -15.30
C ASP A 40 -0.81 0.13 -15.72
N ASN A 41 -1.88 0.31 -14.95
CA ASN A 41 -2.86 1.37 -15.11
C ASN A 41 -2.49 2.67 -14.33
N GLY A 42 -1.35 2.68 -13.62
CA GLY A 42 -0.87 3.81 -12.82
C GLY A 42 -1.37 3.86 -11.37
N ASP A 43 -2.25 2.95 -10.96
CA ASP A 43 -2.64 2.83 -9.55
C ASP A 43 -1.49 2.27 -8.70
N VAL A 44 -1.58 2.40 -7.38
CA VAL A 44 -0.56 1.91 -6.44
C VAL A 44 -1.13 0.83 -5.53
N ALA A 45 -0.47 -0.33 -5.50
CA ALA A 45 -0.76 -1.40 -4.57
C ALA A 45 0.17 -1.33 -3.35
N VAL A 46 -0.41 -1.40 -2.15
CA VAL A 46 0.31 -1.42 -0.87
C VAL A 46 0.00 -2.71 -0.13
N ILE A 47 1.04 -3.45 0.23
CA ILE A 47 0.93 -4.73 0.94
C ILE A 47 1.54 -4.57 2.33
N GLY A 48 0.75 -4.85 3.37
CA GLY A 48 1.14 -4.70 4.77
C GLY A 48 0.32 -5.57 5.70
N ALA A 49 0.37 -5.27 7.00
CA ALA A 49 -0.44 -5.93 8.01
C ALA A 49 -1.84 -5.31 8.04
N ASP A 50 -2.89 -6.10 7.75
CA ASP A 50 -4.28 -5.67 7.94
C ASP A 50 -4.56 -5.49 9.43
N LEU A 51 -4.82 -4.25 9.85
CA LEU A 51 -5.18 -3.89 11.21
C LEU A 51 -6.53 -3.15 11.27
N THR A 52 -7.40 -3.38 10.29
CA THR A 52 -8.70 -2.70 10.16
C THR A 52 -9.48 -2.70 11.47
N THR A 53 -9.73 -3.87 12.05
CA THR A 53 -10.46 -4.02 13.32
C THR A 53 -9.75 -3.38 14.51
N SER A 54 -8.40 -3.40 14.53
CA SER A 54 -7.63 -2.79 15.62
C SER A 54 -7.67 -1.26 15.59
N TYR A 55 -8.03 -0.65 14.45
CA TYR A 55 -8.09 0.80 14.28
C TYR A 55 -9.51 1.39 14.23
N GLU A 56 -10.54 0.57 14.07
CA GLU A 56 -11.95 1.00 13.91
C GLU A 56 -12.40 2.04 14.96
N GLY A 57 -12.08 1.84 16.24
CA GLY A 57 -12.45 2.75 17.33
C GLY A 57 -11.49 3.93 17.56
N ARG A 58 -10.48 4.12 16.70
CA ARG A 58 -9.44 5.15 16.87
C ARG A 58 -9.05 5.86 15.57
N LEU A 59 -9.92 5.78 14.56
CA LEU A 59 -9.73 6.53 13.33
C LEU A 59 -9.80 8.05 13.63
N PRO A 60 -8.93 8.87 13.01
CA PRO A 60 -9.03 10.32 13.11
C PRO A 60 -10.33 10.86 12.52
N ASP A 61 -10.70 12.09 12.90
CA ASP A 61 -11.84 12.79 12.32
C ASP A 61 -11.73 12.89 10.80
N GLY A 62 -12.81 12.53 10.10
CA GLY A 62 -12.89 12.55 8.64
C GLY A 62 -12.26 11.35 7.93
N VAL A 63 -11.75 10.35 8.66
CA VAL A 63 -11.24 9.10 8.09
C VAL A 63 -12.25 7.97 8.32
N SER A 64 -12.62 7.26 7.26
CA SER A 64 -13.44 6.05 7.31
C SER A 64 -12.79 4.92 6.53
N VAL A 65 -13.23 3.68 6.82
CA VAL A 65 -12.94 2.50 6.00
C VAL A 65 -14.29 1.98 5.53
N ASP A 66 -14.57 2.10 4.24
CA ASP A 66 -15.87 1.72 3.67
C ASP A 66 -15.97 0.20 3.42
N PRO A 67 -17.18 -0.35 3.22
CA PRO A 67 -17.34 -1.76 2.90
C PRO A 67 -16.53 -2.17 1.67
N GLY A 68 -15.63 -3.15 1.83
CA GLY A 68 -14.73 -3.62 0.79
C GLY A 68 -13.29 -3.06 0.89
N GLU A 69 -13.07 -2.08 1.77
CA GLU A 69 -11.75 -1.51 2.03
C GLU A 69 -11.06 -2.17 3.24
N ARG A 70 -9.74 -2.01 3.32
CA ARG A 70 -8.93 -2.47 4.45
C ARG A 70 -7.90 -1.43 4.83
N LEU A 71 -7.69 -1.26 6.12
CA LEU A 71 -6.60 -0.45 6.67
C LEU A 71 -5.38 -1.34 6.89
N VAL A 72 -4.36 -1.16 6.05
CA VAL A 72 -3.09 -1.88 6.13
C VAL A 72 -1.99 -0.99 6.70
N ILE A 73 -1.14 -1.56 7.55
CA ILE A 73 0.04 -0.88 8.10
C ILE A 73 1.32 -1.41 7.44
N ILE A 74 2.17 -0.47 7.00
CA ILE A 74 3.52 -0.75 6.53
C ILE A 74 4.56 -0.04 7.42
N PRO A 75 5.78 -0.60 7.57
CA PRO A 75 6.89 0.08 8.23
C PRO A 75 7.24 1.39 7.53
N ARG A 76 7.65 2.38 8.32
CA ARG A 76 8.13 3.68 7.81
C ARG A 76 9.26 3.52 6.78
N ALA A 77 10.15 2.54 6.97
CA ALA A 77 11.25 2.30 6.04
C ALA A 77 10.77 1.99 4.61
N THR A 78 9.64 1.29 4.48
CA THR A 78 9.05 0.92 3.18
C THR A 78 8.62 2.16 2.39
N ILE A 79 7.83 3.06 2.99
CA ILE A 79 7.37 4.27 2.29
C ILE A 79 8.52 5.26 2.02
N LEU A 80 9.49 5.35 2.93
CA LEU A 80 10.68 6.18 2.70
C LEU A 80 11.52 5.68 1.54
N ALA A 81 11.66 4.35 1.38
CA ALA A 81 12.36 3.76 0.25
C ALA A 81 11.62 4.01 -1.07
N ALA A 82 10.28 3.98 -1.05
CA ALA A 82 9.45 4.24 -2.23
C ALA A 82 9.53 5.69 -2.73
N LYS A 83 9.82 6.66 -1.85
CA LYS A 83 9.83 8.10 -2.18
C LYS A 83 10.64 8.44 -3.43
N ALA A 84 11.81 7.83 -3.62
CA ALA A 84 12.68 8.15 -4.75
C ALA A 84 12.07 7.79 -6.12
N ASP A 85 11.09 6.87 -6.13
CA ASP A 85 10.43 6.38 -7.33
C ASP A 85 9.03 6.98 -7.55
N ILE A 86 8.55 7.77 -6.59
CA ILE A 86 7.29 8.51 -6.65
C ILE A 86 7.62 9.92 -7.17
N PRO A 87 7.10 10.31 -8.34
CA PRO A 87 7.33 11.64 -8.89
C PRO A 87 6.89 12.75 -7.93
N ASP A 88 7.64 13.84 -7.88
CA ASP A 88 7.15 15.09 -7.30
C ASP A 88 6.02 15.67 -8.21
N ALA A 89 5.17 16.52 -7.63
CA ALA A 89 3.98 17.10 -8.27
C ALA A 89 4.30 17.99 -9.49
#